data_AF-A0A645CUF9-F1
#
_entry.id   AF-A0A645CUF9-F1
#
_cell.length_a   1.000
_cell.length_b   1.000
_cell.length_c   1.000
_cell.angle_alpha   90.00
_cell.angle_beta   90.00
_cell.angle_gamma   90.00
#
_symmetry.space_group_name_H-M   'P 1'
#
loop_
_entity.id
_entity.type
_entity.pdbx_description
1 polymer ?
#
loop_
_entity_poly.entity_id
_entity_poly.type
_entity_poly.pdbx_seq_one_letter_code
_entity_poly.pdbx_strand_id
1 'polypeptide(L)'
;MGWVGGLAGIAMSVLFAYFFINGSVKINLAKFFNITSLILMILVIRLFAGAAHEFSEVNLIPMNPTVMYFLGLIVRDSSSAIISMILLTLPIVMVLLDSSNKSQTDVNTIKDPIARRQALAKLQQEKNWKYAVVGAAMAINLVLGWDLVEAWTKPTIDPMPVTITAQDGKLVVPADTLDDGLIHKYVYRANGTDVKFLLIKREDGSIGSGLDACEICGPQGYYQEEDNKESIICRNCNAPIAIPTIGFPGGCNPVAFEAQVNGDNVVIAAAHLTDKGVPVYNKKGN
;
A
#
# COMPACT_ATOMS: atom_id res chain seq x y z
N MET A 1 4.31 -22.80 8.09
CA MET A 1 5.35 -21.76 8.23
C MET A 1 4.86 -20.49 8.94
N GLY A 2 3.56 -20.16 9.00
CA GLY A 2 3.07 -18.92 9.61
C GLY A 2 3.32 -18.73 11.13
N TRP A 3 3.33 -19.81 11.92
CA TRP A 3 3.52 -19.71 13.39
C TRP A 3 4.94 -19.26 13.81
N VAL A 4 5.95 -19.57 13.00
CA VAL A 4 7.35 -19.20 13.28
C VAL A 4 7.53 -17.68 13.17
N GLY A 5 6.97 -17.07 12.12
CA GLY A 5 6.96 -15.61 11.96
C GLY A 5 6.21 -14.90 13.08
N GLY A 6 5.03 -15.41 13.45
CA GLY A 6 4.25 -14.88 14.57
C GLY A 6 5.01 -14.91 15.90
N LEU A 7 5.62 -16.05 16.24
CA LEU A 7 6.44 -16.19 17.46
C LEU A 7 7.67 -15.29 17.43
N ALA A 8 8.36 -15.19 16.29
CA ALA A 8 9.50 -14.30 16.14
C ALA A 8 9.12 -12.82 16.32
N GLY A 9 7.98 -12.41 15.76
CA GLY A 9 7.45 -11.05 15.91
C GLY A 9 7.11 -10.70 17.36
N ILE A 10 6.49 -11.63 18.10
CA ILE A 10 6.20 -11.46 19.54
C ILE A 10 7.51 -11.36 20.32
N ALA A 11 8.48 -12.26 20.09
CA ALA A 11 9.76 -12.23 20.76
C ALA A 11 10.52 -10.92 20.51
N MET A 12 10.55 -10.45 19.27
CA MET A 12 11.19 -9.19 18.90
C MET A 12 10.50 -7.98 19.55
N SER A 13 9.18 -8.01 19.67
CA SER A 13 8.39 -6.98 20.35
C SER A 13 8.67 -6.92 21.85
N VAL A 14 8.76 -8.09 22.52
CA VAL A 14 9.13 -8.19 23.94
C VAL A 14 10.55 -7.69 24.19
N LEU A 15 11.50 -8.08 23.34
CA LEU A 15 12.89 -7.61 23.43
C LEU A 15 13.00 -6.10 23.22
N PHE A 16 12.31 -5.56 22.21
CA PHE A 16 12.25 -4.14 21.98
C PHE A 16 11.66 -3.40 23.18
N ALA A 17 10.53 -3.86 23.73
CA ALA A 17 9.92 -3.26 24.91
C ALA A 17 10.85 -3.30 26.13
N TYR A 18 11.54 -4.43 26.37
CA TYR A 18 12.51 -4.56 27.46
C TYR A 18 13.68 -3.57 27.31
N PHE A 19 14.25 -3.45 26.11
CA PHE A 19 15.30 -2.46 25.85
C PHE A 19 14.79 -1.03 25.98
N PHE A 20 13.60 -0.77 25.46
CA PHE A 20 12.99 0.55 25.50
C PHE A 20 12.73 1.00 26.93
N ILE A 21 12.12 0.17 27.79
CA ILE A 21 11.86 0.51 29.20
C ILE A 21 13.17 0.80 29.93
N ASN A 22 14.19 -0.05 29.78
CA ASN A 22 15.47 0.14 30.47
C ASN A 22 16.30 1.32 29.91
N GLY A 23 16.15 1.63 28.62
CA GLY A 23 16.86 2.74 27.96
C GLY A 23 16.15 4.09 28.03
N SER A 24 14.84 4.12 28.27
CA SER A 24 14.01 5.34 28.24
C SER A 24 13.85 6.06 29.58
N VAL A 25 14.33 5.49 30.69
CA VAL A 25 14.13 5.99 32.07
C VAL A 25 14.56 7.46 32.27
N LYS A 26 15.41 8.02 31.39
CA LYS A 26 15.89 9.42 31.49
C LYS A 26 15.44 10.34 30.35
N ILE A 27 14.58 9.87 29.46
CA ILE A 27 14.07 10.67 28.36
C ILE A 27 13.17 11.80 28.90
N ASN A 28 13.26 13.00 28.31
CA ASN A 28 12.33 14.08 28.62
C ASN A 28 10.89 13.66 28.29
N LEU A 29 10.09 13.46 29.34
CA LEU A 29 8.75 12.90 29.24
C LEU A 29 7.80 13.78 28.41
N ALA A 30 7.95 15.11 28.45
CA ALA A 30 7.16 16.02 27.63
C ALA A 30 7.49 15.90 26.13
N LYS A 31 8.78 15.82 25.77
CA LYS A 31 9.19 15.57 24.38
C LYS A 31 8.71 14.21 23.89
N PHE A 32 8.84 13.19 24.73
CA PHE A 32 8.33 11.85 24.44
C PHE A 32 6.84 11.88 24.15
N PHE A 33 6.02 12.42 25.07
CA PHE A 33 4.57 12.47 24.90
C PHE A 33 4.13 13.31 23.70
N ASN A 34 4.82 14.40 23.38
CA ASN A 34 4.51 15.18 22.18
C ASN A 34 4.74 14.37 20.90
N ILE A 35 5.85 13.64 20.81
CA ILE A 35 6.16 12.79 19.66
C ILE A 35 5.19 11.60 19.59
N THR A 36 4.92 10.91 20.69
CA THR A 36 3.97 9.79 20.70
C THR A 36 2.54 10.26 20.40
N SER A 37 2.16 11.47 20.82
CA SER A 37 0.83 12.03 20.49
C SER A 37 0.72 12.37 19.01
N LEU A 38 1.78 12.93 18.41
CA LEU A 38 1.84 13.17 16.96
C LEU A 38 1.71 11.85 16.19
N ILE A 39 2.49 10.85 16.61
CA ILE A 39 2.42 9.48 16.11
C ILE A 39 1.00 8.91 16.19
N LEU A 40 0.35 9.03 17.35
CA LEU A 40 -0.99 8.50 17.56
C LEU A 40 -1.98 9.23 16.65
N MET A 41 -1.83 10.54 16.47
CA MET A 41 -2.65 11.31 15.53
C MET A 41 -2.50 10.82 14.09
N ILE A 42 -1.27 10.52 13.65
CA ILE A 42 -1.03 9.95 12.31
C ILE A 42 -1.73 8.59 12.16
N LEU A 43 -1.62 7.73 13.18
CA LEU A 43 -2.30 6.42 13.18
C LEU A 43 -3.82 6.56 13.15
N VAL A 44 -4.37 7.50 13.91
CA VAL A 44 -5.81 7.81 13.92
C VAL A 44 -6.25 8.28 12.53
N ILE A 45 -5.56 9.23 11.92
CA ILE A 45 -5.86 9.71 10.56
C ILE A 45 -5.83 8.55 9.56
N ARG A 46 -4.84 7.66 9.66
CA ARG A 46 -4.73 6.47 8.81
C ARG A 46 -5.91 5.52 9.00
N LEU A 47 -6.30 5.22 10.24
CA LEU A 47 -7.45 4.35 10.53
C LEU A 47 -8.75 4.95 10.00
N PHE A 48 -8.93 6.27 10.15
CA PHE A 48 -10.06 6.98 9.56
C PHE A 48 -10.05 6.95 8.04
N ALA A 49 -8.88 7.10 7.40
CA ALA A 49 -8.74 6.99 5.95
C ALA A 49 -9.10 5.56 5.45
N GLY A 50 -8.68 4.53 6.19
CA GLY A 50 -9.07 3.14 5.93
C GLY A 50 -10.58 2.94 6.05
N ALA A 51 -11.18 3.36 7.16
CA ALA A 51 -12.63 3.27 7.34
C ALA A 51 -13.41 4.05 6.25
N ALA A 52 -12.93 5.24 5.89
CA ALA A 52 -13.49 6.05 4.81
C ALA A 52 -13.45 5.30 3.47
N HIS A 53 -12.34 4.64 3.15
CA HIS A 53 -12.19 3.82 1.95
C HIS A 53 -13.18 2.64 1.94
N GLU A 54 -13.23 1.85 3.01
CA GLU A 54 -14.15 0.72 3.15
C GLU A 54 -15.63 1.14 3.05
N PHE A 55 -16.00 2.26 3.68
CA PHE A 55 -17.37 2.79 3.58
C PHE A 55 -17.71 3.30 2.19
N SER A 56 -16.73 3.82 1.44
CA SER A 56 -16.93 4.17 0.04
C SER A 56 -17.09 2.92 -0.83
N GLU A 57 -16.42 1.82 -0.48
CA GLU A 57 -16.51 0.55 -1.21
C GLU A 57 -17.90 -0.07 -1.15
N VAL A 58 -18.54 0.00 0.01
CA VAL A 58 -19.93 -0.45 0.21
C VAL A 58 -20.98 0.59 -0.22
N ASN A 59 -20.57 1.66 -0.92
CA ASN A 59 -21.43 2.77 -1.37
C ASN A 59 -22.21 3.50 -0.25
N LEU A 60 -21.73 3.45 1.00
CA LEU A 60 -22.36 4.17 2.11
C LEU A 60 -22.05 5.67 2.08
N ILE A 61 -20.81 6.01 1.70
CA ILE A 61 -20.34 7.39 1.60
C ILE A 61 -19.88 7.63 0.16
N PRO A 62 -20.64 8.37 -0.66
CA PRO A 62 -20.19 8.69 -2.02
C PRO A 62 -19.00 9.64 -1.94
N MET A 63 -17.84 9.19 -2.44
CA MET A 63 -16.63 10.00 -2.47
C MET A 63 -16.30 10.47 -3.89
N ASN A 64 -15.77 11.69 -3.98
CA ASN A 64 -15.24 12.21 -5.24
C ASN A 64 -14.00 11.39 -5.64
N PRO A 65 -13.83 11.01 -6.92
CA PRO A 65 -12.63 10.35 -7.44
C PRO A 65 -11.31 11.00 -7.01
N THR A 66 -11.26 12.33 -6.90
CA THR A 66 -10.06 13.05 -6.45
C THR A 66 -9.73 12.74 -4.98
N VAL A 67 -10.74 12.69 -4.11
CA VAL A 67 -10.56 12.31 -2.70
C VAL A 67 -10.14 10.84 -2.61
N MET A 68 -10.75 9.98 -3.42
CA MET A 68 -10.42 8.56 -3.43
C MET A 68 -9.01 8.27 -3.94
N TYR A 69 -8.50 9.07 -4.88
CA TYR A 69 -7.11 9.00 -5.30
C TYR A 69 -6.16 9.18 -4.10
N PHE A 70 -6.35 10.26 -3.32
CA PHE A 70 -5.54 10.50 -2.13
C PHE A 70 -5.74 9.46 -1.03
N LEU A 71 -6.99 9.05 -0.78
CA LEU A 71 -7.28 8.00 0.21
C LEU A 71 -6.63 6.67 -0.17
N GLY A 72 -6.72 6.27 -1.45
CA GLY A 72 -6.08 5.08 -1.97
C GLY A 72 -4.57 5.04 -1.71
N LEU A 73 -3.89 6.17 -1.89
CA LEU A 73 -2.46 6.29 -1.57
C LEU A 73 -2.16 6.13 -0.08
N ILE A 74 -3.07 6.53 0.81
CA ILE A 74 -2.88 6.40 2.27
C ILE A 74 -3.13 4.96 2.74
N VAL A 75 -4.15 4.31 2.18
CA VAL A 75 -4.59 2.97 2.64
C VAL A 75 -3.76 1.83 2.07
N ARG A 76 -3.05 2.06 0.97
CA ARG A 76 -2.18 1.06 0.33
C ARG A 76 -1.19 0.41 1.31
N ASP A 77 -0.94 -0.88 1.13
CA ASP A 77 -0.05 -1.68 1.98
C ASP A 77 1.36 -1.08 2.12
N SER A 78 1.98 -0.60 1.03
CA SER A 78 3.29 0.07 1.13
C SER A 78 3.29 1.33 2.00
N SER A 79 2.19 2.09 2.00
CA SER A 79 2.04 3.27 2.87
C SER A 79 1.90 2.87 4.33
N SER A 80 1.29 1.71 4.61
CA SER A 80 1.24 1.14 5.96
C SER A 80 2.61 0.83 6.54
N ALA A 81 3.48 0.22 5.74
CA ALA A 81 4.82 -0.14 6.11
C ALA A 81 5.65 1.13 6.38
N ILE A 82 5.56 2.12 5.49
CA ILE A 82 6.25 3.41 5.64
C ILE A 82 5.82 4.13 6.92
N ILE A 83 4.52 4.22 7.19
CA ILE A 83 4.02 4.86 8.42
C ILE A 83 4.53 4.13 9.66
N SER A 84 4.57 2.79 9.64
CA SER A 84 5.09 1.98 10.73
C SER A 84 6.61 2.14 10.92
N MET A 85 7.36 2.31 9.84
CA MET A 85 8.79 2.62 9.89
C MET A 85 9.03 4.02 10.47
N ILE A 86 8.27 5.04 10.05
CA ILE A 86 8.33 6.39 10.62
C ILE A 86 8.01 6.37 12.12
N LEU A 87 6.98 5.63 12.49
CA LEU A 87 6.56 5.42 13.87
C LEU A 87 7.70 4.86 14.74
N LEU A 88 8.44 3.88 14.24
CA LEU A 88 9.54 3.27 14.96
C LEU A 88 10.81 4.13 14.95
N THR A 89 11.05 4.89 13.88
CA THR A 89 12.27 5.70 13.73
C THR A 89 12.23 7.01 14.50
N LEU A 90 11.07 7.67 14.63
CA LEU A 90 10.94 8.95 15.33
C LEU A 90 11.40 8.89 16.81
N PRO A 91 10.99 7.89 17.62
CA PRO A 91 11.51 7.73 18.99
C PRO A 91 13.02 7.44 19.03
N ILE A 92 13.57 6.71 18.06
CA ILE A 92 15.03 6.45 17.96
C ILE A 92 15.77 7.77 17.77
N VAL A 93 15.32 8.59 16.81
CA VAL A 93 15.92 9.89 16.54
C VAL A 93 15.90 10.75 17.80
N MET A 94 14.81 10.73 18.57
CA MET A 94 14.77 11.45 19.85
C MET A 94 15.80 10.93 20.87
N VAL A 95 15.97 9.60 21.00
CA VAL A 95 16.96 8.98 21.91
C VAL A 95 18.40 9.36 21.52
N LEU A 96 18.67 9.45 20.21
CA LEU A 96 19.98 9.84 19.67
C LEU A 96 20.25 11.35 19.82
N LEU A 97 19.24 12.19 19.58
CA LEU A 97 19.33 13.65 19.72
C LEU A 97 19.34 14.11 21.20
N ASP A 98 18.90 13.25 22.13
CA ASP A 98 19.00 13.47 23.56
C ASP A 98 20.47 13.36 24.02
N SER A 99 21.15 14.50 23.86
CA SER A 99 22.58 14.67 24.08
C SER A 99 22.96 14.44 25.55
N SER A 100 23.72 13.36 25.77
CA SER A 100 24.37 13.03 27.05
C SER A 100 25.47 14.04 27.48
N ASN A 101 25.65 15.15 26.76
CA ASN A 101 26.71 16.14 27.02
C ASN A 101 26.65 16.70 28.45
N LYS A 102 25.45 16.82 29.03
CA LYS A 102 25.29 17.29 30.42
C LYS A 102 25.90 16.29 31.41
N SER A 103 25.59 15.00 31.25
CA SER A 103 26.11 13.94 32.14
C SER A 103 27.62 13.68 31.96
N GLN A 104 28.17 13.88 30.76
CA GLN A 104 29.62 13.76 30.54
C GLN A 104 30.41 14.90 31.24
N THR A 105 29.85 16.11 31.25
CA THR A 105 30.42 17.28 31.92
C THR A 105 30.42 17.08 33.44
N ASP A 106 29.33 16.56 33.99
CA ASP A 106 29.20 16.28 35.42
C ASP A 106 30.25 15.27 35.91
N VAL A 107 30.51 14.20 35.15
CA VAL A 107 31.50 13.18 35.53
C VAL A 107 32.94 13.69 35.53
N ASN A 108 33.27 14.66 34.67
CA ASN A 108 34.61 15.26 34.62
C ASN A 108 34.91 16.16 35.84
N THR A 109 33.88 16.61 36.57
CA THR A 109 34.06 17.43 37.78
C THR A 109 34.30 16.61 39.06
N ILE A 110 34.11 15.28 39.00
CA ILE A 110 34.31 14.37 40.13
C ILE A 110 35.81 14.14 40.37
N LYS A 111 36.31 14.59 41.52
CA LYS A 111 37.73 14.47 41.92
C LYS A 111 38.09 13.09 42.49
N ASP A 112 37.18 12.43 43.19
CA ASP A 112 37.42 11.10 43.75
C ASP A 112 37.55 10.03 42.64
N PRO A 113 38.67 9.30 42.55
CA PRO A 113 38.88 8.28 41.52
C PRO A 113 37.84 7.15 41.55
N ILE A 114 37.35 6.75 42.74
CA ILE A 114 36.42 5.63 42.87
C ILE A 114 35.02 6.07 42.42
N ALA A 115 34.52 7.21 42.93
CA ALA A 115 33.26 7.79 42.48
C ALA A 115 33.26 8.09 40.98
N ARG A 116 34.38 8.56 40.43
CA ARG A 116 34.52 8.81 38.98
C ARG A 116 34.41 7.52 38.17
N ARG A 117 35.05 6.42 38.59
CA ARG A 117 34.91 5.12 37.92
C ARG A 117 33.48 4.60 37.94
N GLN A 118 32.79 4.71 39.07
CA GLN A 118 31.38 4.33 39.18
C GLN A 118 30.48 5.17 38.26
N ALA A 119 30.73 6.48 38.18
CA ALA A 119 29.96 7.37 37.32
C ALA A 119 30.20 7.08 35.83
N LEU A 120 31.45 6.82 35.42
CA LEU A 120 31.76 6.38 34.05
C LEU A 120 31.08 5.05 33.69
N ALA A 121 31.05 4.08 34.61
CA ALA A 121 30.36 2.81 34.40
C ALA A 121 28.84 3.01 34.18
N LYS A 122 28.20 3.90 34.95
CA LYS A 122 26.79 4.26 34.75
C LYS A 122 26.54 4.93 33.40
N LEU A 123 27.40 5.89 33.00
CA LEU A 123 27.30 6.51 31.68
C LEU A 123 27.46 5.50 30.54
N GLN A 124 28.40 4.56 30.67
CA GLN A 124 28.60 3.53 29.66
C GLN A 124 27.39 2.60 29.58
N GLN A 125 26.82 2.21 30.73
CA GLN A 125 25.59 1.42 30.79
C GLN A 125 24.43 2.15 30.09
N GLU A 126 24.25 3.45 30.35
CA GLU A 126 23.24 4.29 29.69
C GLU A 126 23.45 4.34 28.17
N LYS A 127 24.69 4.54 27.71
CA LYS A 127 25.02 4.51 26.27
C LYS A 127 24.71 3.16 25.64
N ASN A 128 25.09 2.06 26.31
CA ASN A 128 24.83 0.71 25.82
C ASN A 128 23.32 0.44 25.70
N TRP A 129 22.50 0.88 26.65
CA TRP A 129 21.04 0.78 26.55
C TRP A 129 20.48 1.61 25.40
N LYS A 130 20.96 2.86 25.20
CA LYS A 130 20.57 3.68 24.05
C LYS A 130 20.89 2.97 22.73
N TYR A 131 22.10 2.41 22.59
CA TYR A 131 22.48 1.66 21.40
C TYR A 131 21.69 0.36 21.22
N ALA A 132 21.33 -0.34 22.31
CA ALA A 132 20.48 -1.53 22.23
C ALA A 132 19.09 -1.21 21.69
N VAL A 133 18.46 -0.10 22.14
CA VAL A 133 17.16 0.37 21.63
C VAL A 133 17.26 0.74 20.15
N VAL A 134 18.28 1.51 19.78
CA VAL A 134 18.52 1.93 18.38
C VAL A 134 18.74 0.70 17.50
N GLY A 135 19.58 -0.25 17.93
CA GLY A 135 19.89 -1.47 17.19
C GLY A 135 18.67 -2.36 17.00
N ALA A 136 17.86 -2.57 18.05
CA ALA A 136 16.64 -3.36 17.95
C ALA A 136 15.62 -2.71 17.00
N ALA A 137 15.42 -1.40 17.10
CA ALA A 137 14.48 -0.70 16.22
C ALA A 137 14.99 -0.62 14.77
N MET A 138 16.30 -0.51 14.56
CA MET A 138 16.92 -0.61 13.24
C MET A 138 16.69 -2.00 12.64
N ALA A 139 16.86 -3.06 13.42
CA ALA A 139 16.58 -4.43 12.96
C ALA A 139 15.12 -4.60 12.53
N ILE A 140 14.16 -4.07 13.32
CA ILE A 140 12.74 -4.07 12.93
C ILE A 140 12.52 -3.30 11.62
N ASN A 141 13.11 -2.10 11.49
CA ASN A 141 12.99 -1.30 10.27
C ASN A 141 13.65 -1.96 9.05
N LEU A 142 14.71 -2.74 9.23
CA LEU A 142 15.32 -3.51 8.14
C LEU A 142 14.40 -4.63 7.66
N VAL A 143 13.69 -5.31 8.58
CA VAL A 143 12.67 -6.31 8.22
C VAL A 143 11.51 -5.64 7.49
N LEU A 144 10.94 -4.57 8.03
CA LEU A 144 9.86 -3.82 7.35
C LEU A 144 10.31 -3.22 6.01
N GLY A 145 11.56 -2.78 5.93
CA GLY A 145 12.17 -2.27 4.71
C GLY A 145 12.35 -3.36 3.66
N TRP A 146 12.64 -4.60 4.08
CA TRP A 146 12.67 -5.75 3.18
C TRP A 146 11.30 -6.00 2.55
N ASP A 147 10.24 -6.03 3.36
CA ASP A 147 8.86 -6.19 2.86
C ASP A 147 8.48 -5.07 1.88
N LEU A 148 8.90 -3.83 2.17
CA LEU A 148 8.66 -2.68 1.28
C LEU A 148 9.41 -2.82 -0.05
N VAL A 149 10.66 -3.28 -0.02
CA VAL A 149 11.45 -3.55 -1.24
C VAL A 149 10.79 -4.65 -2.05
N GLU A 150 10.35 -5.74 -1.41
CA GLU A 150 9.63 -6.82 -2.07
C GLU A 150 8.35 -6.31 -2.74
N ALA A 151 7.53 -5.52 -2.02
CA ALA A 151 6.32 -4.92 -2.56
C ALA A 151 6.57 -3.97 -3.75
N TRP A 152 7.71 -3.27 -3.79
CA TRP A 152 8.03 -2.33 -4.88
C TRP A 152 8.74 -2.98 -6.06
N THR A 153 9.48 -4.05 -5.83
CA THR A 153 10.25 -4.76 -6.85
C THR A 153 9.53 -5.99 -7.39
N LYS A 154 8.34 -6.28 -6.87
CA LYS A 154 7.52 -7.41 -7.28
C LYS A 154 7.30 -7.39 -8.80
N PRO A 155 7.65 -8.48 -9.52
CA PRO A 155 7.37 -8.58 -10.94
C PRO A 155 5.87 -8.51 -11.21
N THR A 156 5.48 -7.73 -12.22
CA THR A 156 4.06 -7.50 -12.56
C THR A 156 3.80 -7.71 -14.04
N ILE A 157 2.59 -8.16 -14.33
CA ILE A 157 2.04 -8.31 -15.67
C ILE A 157 1.10 -7.13 -15.91
N ASP A 158 1.57 -6.17 -16.70
CA ASP A 158 0.81 -4.98 -17.09
C ASP A 158 1.04 -4.72 -18.59
N PRO A 159 0.30 -5.40 -19.48
CA PRO A 159 0.50 -5.26 -20.92
C PRO A 159 0.13 -3.84 -21.37
N MET A 160 0.92 -3.32 -22.32
CA MET A 160 0.56 -2.07 -22.98
C MET A 160 -0.78 -2.23 -23.71
N PRO A 161 -1.74 -1.30 -23.55
CA PRO A 161 -3.03 -1.40 -24.23
C PRO A 161 -2.89 -1.43 -25.75
N VAL A 162 -3.49 -2.44 -26.38
CA VAL A 162 -3.52 -2.58 -27.83
C VAL A 162 -4.61 -1.67 -28.41
N THR A 163 -4.26 -0.84 -29.39
CA THR A 163 -5.24 0.01 -30.08
C THR A 163 -6.19 -0.86 -30.89
N ILE A 164 -7.49 -0.66 -30.68
CA ILE A 164 -8.55 -1.36 -31.40
C ILE A 164 -9.54 -0.36 -31.99
N THR A 165 -10.06 -0.67 -33.17
CA THR A 165 -11.06 0.14 -33.87
C THR A 165 -12.39 -0.59 -33.95
N ALA A 166 -13.47 0.17 -33.99
CA ALA A 166 -14.80 -0.40 -34.17
C ALA A 166 -15.10 -0.59 -35.66
N GLN A 167 -15.69 -1.73 -36.01
CA GLN A 167 -16.27 -2.03 -37.32
C GLN A 167 -17.78 -2.20 -37.12
N ASP A 168 -18.59 -1.45 -37.86
CA ASP A 168 -20.05 -1.45 -37.72
C ASP A 168 -20.56 -1.28 -36.26
N GLY A 169 -19.89 -0.41 -35.51
CA GLY A 169 -20.21 -0.12 -34.11
C GLY A 169 -19.81 -1.21 -33.12
N LYS A 170 -19.02 -2.21 -33.53
CA LYS A 170 -18.55 -3.32 -32.69
C LYS A 170 -17.04 -3.42 -32.69
N LEU A 171 -16.48 -3.76 -31.53
CA LEU A 171 -15.09 -4.16 -31.38
C LEU A 171 -15.06 -5.69 -31.33
N VAL A 172 -14.09 -6.28 -32.03
CA VAL A 172 -13.96 -7.73 -32.17
C VAL A 172 -12.55 -8.12 -31.73
N VAL A 173 -12.47 -9.01 -30.74
CA VAL A 173 -11.23 -9.56 -30.21
C VAL A 173 -11.26 -11.07 -30.39
N PRO A 174 -10.27 -11.69 -31.04
CA PRO A 174 -10.19 -13.15 -31.13
C PRO A 174 -10.08 -13.79 -29.73
N ALA A 175 -10.93 -14.76 -29.42
CA ALA A 175 -11.03 -15.32 -28.08
C ALA A 175 -9.79 -16.14 -27.68
N ASP A 176 -9.10 -16.73 -28.66
CA ASP A 176 -7.85 -17.47 -28.50
C ASP A 176 -6.71 -16.60 -27.94
N THR A 177 -6.72 -15.29 -28.20
CA THR A 177 -5.74 -14.36 -27.62
C THR A 177 -5.85 -14.23 -26.11
N LEU A 178 -6.95 -14.69 -25.50
CA LEU A 178 -7.22 -14.62 -24.06
C LEU A 178 -6.99 -15.96 -23.33
N ASP A 179 -6.52 -17.00 -24.03
CA ASP A 179 -6.39 -18.36 -23.50
C ASP A 179 -5.26 -18.53 -22.46
N ASP A 180 -4.39 -17.54 -22.30
CA ASP A 180 -3.32 -17.54 -21.30
C ASP A 180 -3.82 -17.27 -19.86
N GLY A 181 -5.09 -16.87 -19.70
CA GLY A 181 -5.68 -16.55 -18.40
C GLY A 181 -5.12 -15.27 -17.76
N LEU A 182 -4.42 -14.43 -18.53
CA LEU A 182 -3.84 -13.18 -18.06
C LEU A 182 -4.72 -11.98 -18.43
N ILE A 183 -4.43 -10.82 -17.85
CA ILE A 183 -5.09 -9.57 -18.26
C ILE A 183 -4.64 -9.21 -19.67
N HIS A 184 -5.57 -8.84 -20.54
CA HIS A 184 -5.31 -8.23 -21.83
C HIS A 184 -5.89 -6.84 -21.85
N LYS A 185 -5.11 -5.85 -22.29
CA LYS A 185 -5.55 -4.45 -22.31
C LYS A 185 -5.71 -3.94 -23.72
N TYR A 186 -6.73 -3.10 -23.90
CA TYR A 186 -7.05 -2.48 -25.17
C TYR A 186 -7.37 -1.00 -24.97
N VAL A 187 -7.23 -0.22 -26.02
CA VAL A 187 -7.63 1.18 -26.04
C VAL A 187 -8.48 1.48 -27.27
N TYR A 188 -9.62 2.12 -27.03
CA TYR A 188 -10.54 2.58 -28.06
C TYR A 188 -10.74 4.08 -27.92
N ARG A 189 -10.63 4.81 -29.03
CA ARG A 189 -10.84 6.26 -29.05
C ARG A 189 -12.32 6.57 -29.30
N ALA A 190 -13.06 6.85 -28.23
CA ALA A 190 -14.48 7.19 -28.24
C ALA A 190 -14.69 8.69 -28.02
N ASN A 191 -15.35 9.39 -28.94
CA ASN A 191 -15.65 10.83 -28.83
C ASN A 191 -14.45 11.72 -28.46
N GLY A 192 -13.25 11.38 -28.95
CA GLY A 192 -12.05 12.14 -28.63
C GLY A 192 -11.43 11.84 -27.24
N THR A 193 -11.93 10.82 -26.54
CA THR A 193 -11.37 10.29 -25.29
C THR A 193 -10.81 8.89 -25.51
N ASP A 194 -9.60 8.63 -25.00
CA ASP A 194 -9.01 7.29 -25.03
C ASP A 194 -9.56 6.47 -23.88
N VAL A 195 -10.45 5.53 -24.20
CA VAL A 195 -11.07 4.62 -23.24
C VAL A 195 -10.27 3.33 -23.24
N LYS A 196 -9.62 3.04 -22.11
CA LYS A 196 -8.91 1.79 -21.91
C LYS A 196 -9.83 0.76 -21.27
N PHE A 197 -9.71 -0.49 -21.68
CA PHE A 197 -10.44 -1.59 -21.11
C PHE A 197 -9.57 -2.83 -21.03
N LEU A 198 -9.99 -3.76 -20.18
CA LEU A 198 -9.35 -5.04 -19.99
C LEU A 198 -10.32 -6.19 -20.26
N LEU A 199 -9.77 -7.28 -20.79
CA LEU A 199 -10.42 -8.57 -20.93
C LEU A 199 -9.56 -9.63 -20.24
N ILE A 200 -10.20 -10.63 -19.67
CA ILE A 200 -9.53 -11.78 -19.06
C ILE A 200 -10.44 -13.00 -19.11
N LYS A 201 -9.88 -14.16 -19.45
CA LYS A 201 -10.61 -15.43 -19.40
C LYS A 201 -10.65 -15.94 -17.97
N ARG A 202 -11.85 -16.21 -17.45
CA ARG A 202 -12.06 -16.83 -16.14
C ARG A 202 -11.85 -18.35 -16.24
N GLU A 203 -11.66 -19.01 -15.10
CA GLU A 203 -11.47 -20.47 -15.05
C GLU A 203 -12.67 -21.26 -15.60
N ASP A 204 -13.89 -20.72 -15.47
CA ASP A 204 -15.11 -21.32 -16.04
C ASP A 204 -15.24 -21.13 -17.57
N GLY A 205 -14.25 -20.49 -18.20
CA GLY A 205 -14.18 -20.22 -19.64
C GLY A 205 -14.92 -18.96 -20.08
N SER A 206 -15.66 -18.30 -19.18
CA SER A 206 -16.33 -17.04 -19.48
C SER A 206 -15.35 -15.86 -19.52
N ILE A 207 -15.70 -14.78 -20.22
CA ILE A 207 -14.84 -13.59 -20.34
C ILE A 207 -15.25 -12.53 -19.32
N GLY A 208 -14.29 -12.12 -18.48
CA GLY A 208 -14.37 -10.93 -17.65
C GLY A 208 -14.05 -9.69 -18.48
N SER A 209 -14.93 -8.70 -18.44
CA SER A 209 -14.81 -7.46 -19.20
C SER A 209 -15.08 -6.24 -18.33
N GLY A 210 -14.17 -5.28 -18.37
CA GLY A 210 -14.33 -4.02 -17.63
C GLY A 210 -13.39 -2.95 -18.15
N LEU A 211 -13.66 -1.69 -17.82
CA LEU A 211 -12.75 -0.59 -18.11
C LEU A 211 -11.43 -0.79 -17.34
N ASP A 212 -10.31 -0.29 -17.85
CA ASP A 212 -9.06 -0.20 -17.08
C ASP A 212 -9.14 1.01 -16.11
N ALA A 213 -10.21 1.01 -15.32
CA ALA A 213 -10.64 2.06 -14.42
C ALA A 213 -11.52 1.47 -13.31
N CYS A 214 -11.30 1.96 -12.09
CA CYS A 214 -12.06 1.62 -10.91
C CYS A 214 -13.25 2.57 -10.77
N GLU A 215 -14.40 2.05 -10.35
CA GLU A 215 -15.58 2.88 -10.08
C GLU A 215 -15.30 3.93 -9.00
N ILE A 216 -14.48 3.57 -8.01
CA ILE A 216 -14.18 4.39 -6.84
C ILE A 216 -12.90 5.22 -7.06
N CYS A 217 -11.80 4.57 -7.47
CA CYS A 217 -10.49 5.21 -7.63
C CYS A 217 -10.30 5.93 -8.99
N GLY A 218 -11.22 5.73 -9.93
CA GLY A 218 -11.11 6.29 -11.28
C GLY A 218 -10.11 5.56 -12.20
N PRO A 219 -9.68 6.20 -13.29
CA PRO A 219 -8.92 5.57 -14.38
C PRO A 219 -7.41 5.43 -14.07
N GLN A 220 -7.09 4.79 -12.95
CA GLN A 220 -5.71 4.47 -12.51
C GLN A 220 -5.22 3.14 -13.10
N GLY A 221 -6.16 2.27 -13.46
CA GLY A 221 -5.92 0.97 -14.08
C GLY A 221 -5.54 -0.14 -13.11
N TYR A 222 -5.34 -1.32 -13.69
CA TYR A 222 -5.07 -2.57 -12.98
C TYR A 222 -3.80 -3.25 -13.50
N TYR A 223 -3.25 -4.19 -12.75
CA TYR A 223 -2.15 -5.05 -13.19
C TYR A 223 -2.28 -6.44 -12.55
N GLN A 224 -1.49 -7.42 -12.97
CA GLN A 224 -1.39 -8.73 -12.32
C GLN A 224 -0.02 -8.87 -11.66
N GLU A 225 0.08 -9.66 -10.59
CA GLU A 225 1.38 -10.06 -10.04
C GLU A 225 1.83 -11.37 -10.69
N GLU A 226 3.12 -11.53 -10.99
CA GLU A 226 3.59 -12.76 -11.65
C GLU A 226 3.47 -14.01 -10.76
N ASP A 227 3.58 -13.82 -9.44
CA ASP A 227 3.49 -14.87 -8.41
C ASP A 227 2.06 -15.14 -7.94
N ASN A 228 1.12 -14.21 -8.19
CA ASN A 228 -0.30 -14.38 -7.91
C ASN A 228 -1.15 -13.94 -9.10
N LYS A 229 -1.44 -14.92 -9.97
CA LYS A 229 -2.25 -14.72 -11.17
C LYS A 229 -3.75 -14.90 -10.93
N GLU A 230 -4.20 -15.24 -9.72
CA GLU A 230 -5.62 -15.46 -9.40
C GLU A 230 -6.40 -14.15 -9.20
N SER A 231 -5.69 -13.02 -9.15
CA SER A 231 -6.26 -11.70 -8.96
C SER A 231 -5.60 -10.64 -9.84
N ILE A 232 -6.33 -9.55 -10.10
CA ILE A 232 -5.77 -8.32 -10.63
C ILE A 232 -5.71 -7.29 -9.50
N ILE A 233 -4.73 -6.40 -9.51
CA ILE A 233 -4.49 -5.43 -8.45
C ILE A 233 -4.82 -4.03 -8.94
N CYS A 234 -5.60 -3.27 -8.16
CA CYS A 234 -5.83 -1.85 -8.45
C CYS A 234 -4.54 -1.03 -8.25
N ARG A 235 -4.14 -0.23 -9.24
CA ARG A 235 -2.92 0.59 -9.16
C ARG A 235 -2.95 1.65 -8.06
N ASN A 236 -4.14 2.09 -7.65
CA ASN A 236 -4.29 3.18 -6.70
C ASN A 236 -4.25 2.70 -5.24
N CYS A 237 -5.26 1.92 -4.84
CA CYS A 237 -5.44 1.45 -3.46
C CYS A 237 -4.79 0.09 -3.19
N ASN A 238 -4.27 -0.60 -4.23
CA ASN A 238 -3.68 -1.94 -4.14
C ASN A 238 -4.66 -3.04 -3.71
N ALA A 239 -5.97 -2.79 -3.84
CA ALA A 239 -6.99 -3.80 -3.61
C ALA A 239 -6.83 -4.98 -4.61
N PRO A 240 -6.73 -6.23 -4.12
CA PRO A 240 -6.75 -7.42 -4.95
C PRO A 240 -8.17 -7.75 -5.38
N ILE A 241 -8.35 -7.99 -6.67
CA ILE A 241 -9.64 -8.27 -7.29
C ILE A 241 -9.62 -9.69 -7.85
N ALA A 242 -10.45 -10.57 -7.30
CA ALA A 242 -10.52 -11.95 -7.74
C ALA A 242 -10.99 -12.04 -9.21
N ILE A 243 -10.31 -12.83 -10.04
CA ILE A 243 -10.66 -12.97 -11.46
C ILE A 243 -12.14 -13.33 -11.69
N PRO A 244 -12.76 -14.24 -10.91
CA PRO A 244 -14.18 -14.57 -11.09
C PRO A 244 -15.13 -13.37 -11.00
N THR A 245 -14.77 -12.30 -10.28
CA THR A 245 -15.64 -11.12 -10.08
C THR A 245 -15.47 -10.05 -11.15
N ILE A 246 -14.44 -10.13 -11.99
CA ILE A 246 -14.21 -9.15 -13.06
C ILE A 246 -15.37 -9.20 -14.03
N GLY A 247 -16.02 -8.07 -14.34
CA GLY A 247 -17.23 -8.02 -15.16
C GLY A 247 -18.54 -7.99 -14.36
N PHE A 248 -18.46 -8.09 -13.03
CA PHE A 248 -19.54 -7.73 -12.13
C PHE A 248 -19.26 -6.35 -11.51
N PRO A 249 -20.29 -5.52 -11.29
CA PRO A 249 -20.12 -4.22 -10.65
C PRO A 249 -19.82 -4.37 -9.15
N GLY A 250 -19.26 -3.31 -8.56
CA GLY A 250 -19.14 -3.17 -7.11
C GLY A 250 -17.70 -3.19 -6.59
N GLY A 251 -17.51 -2.43 -5.51
CA GLY A 251 -16.25 -2.26 -4.83
C GLY A 251 -15.13 -1.78 -5.74
N CYS A 252 -13.92 -2.32 -5.55
CA CYS A 252 -12.76 -1.96 -6.37
C CYS A 252 -12.69 -2.68 -7.74
N ASN A 253 -13.73 -3.43 -8.16
CA ASN A 253 -13.75 -4.09 -9.46
C ASN A 253 -13.58 -3.09 -10.63
N PRO A 254 -13.00 -3.53 -11.76
CA PRO A 254 -13.08 -2.80 -13.02
C PRO A 254 -14.52 -2.43 -13.36
N VAL A 255 -14.76 -1.22 -13.85
CA VAL A 255 -16.11 -0.77 -14.24
C VAL A 255 -16.66 -1.70 -15.33
N ALA A 256 -17.65 -2.50 -14.98
CA ALA A 256 -18.14 -3.58 -15.82
C ALA A 256 -18.92 -3.10 -17.04
N PHE A 257 -18.70 -3.79 -18.17
CA PHE A 257 -19.54 -3.70 -19.36
C PHE A 257 -19.73 -5.07 -19.98
N GLU A 258 -20.76 -5.22 -20.81
CA GLU A 258 -21.09 -6.50 -21.44
C GLU A 258 -20.16 -6.78 -22.63
N ALA A 259 -19.63 -8.00 -22.66
CA ALA A 259 -18.94 -8.59 -23.79
C ALA A 259 -19.62 -9.92 -24.12
N GLN A 260 -19.83 -10.21 -25.41
CA GLN A 260 -20.47 -11.43 -25.87
C GLN A 260 -19.47 -12.31 -26.60
N VAL A 261 -19.46 -13.61 -26.30
CA VAL A 261 -18.67 -14.58 -27.06
C VAL A 261 -19.53 -15.09 -28.21
N ASN A 262 -19.11 -14.80 -29.44
CA ASN A 262 -19.78 -15.21 -30.68
C ASN A 262 -18.80 -16.04 -31.53
N GLY A 263 -18.91 -17.37 -31.42
CA GLY A 263 -17.94 -18.29 -32.03
C GLY A 263 -16.55 -18.06 -31.43
N ASP A 264 -15.57 -17.83 -32.30
CA ASP A 264 -14.16 -17.63 -31.91
C ASP A 264 -13.82 -16.19 -31.50
N ASN A 265 -14.83 -15.32 -31.35
CA ASN A 265 -14.61 -13.89 -31.07
C ASN A 265 -15.36 -13.40 -29.84
N VAL A 266 -14.70 -12.54 -29.07
CA VAL A 266 -15.32 -11.65 -28.10
C VAL A 266 -15.75 -10.36 -28.80
N VAL A 267 -17.04 -10.07 -28.73
CA VAL A 267 -17.68 -8.93 -29.38
C VAL A 267 -18.17 -7.94 -28.33
N ILE A 268 -17.76 -6.68 -28.48
CA ILE A 268 -18.09 -5.59 -27.56
C ILE A 268 -18.78 -4.48 -28.36
N ALA A 269 -19.94 -4.01 -27.90
CA ALA A 269 -20.57 -2.85 -28.52
C ALA A 269 -19.77 -1.59 -28.19
N ALA A 270 -19.40 -0.80 -29.20
CA ALA A 270 -18.66 0.45 -29.01
C ALA A 270 -19.41 1.44 -28.11
N ALA A 271 -20.75 1.38 -28.12
CA ALA A 271 -21.62 2.16 -27.24
C ALA A 271 -21.29 1.95 -25.76
N HIS A 272 -20.90 0.74 -25.31
CA HIS A 272 -20.52 0.53 -23.91
C HIS A 272 -19.29 1.36 -23.50
N LEU A 273 -18.31 1.46 -24.38
CA LEU A 273 -17.10 2.25 -24.14
C LEU A 273 -17.37 3.75 -24.24
N THR A 274 -18.30 4.16 -25.10
CA THR A 274 -18.75 5.55 -25.17
C THR A 274 -19.56 5.95 -23.94
N ASP A 275 -20.60 5.21 -23.59
CA ASP A 275 -21.59 5.60 -22.57
C ASP A 275 -21.07 5.41 -21.14
N LYS A 276 -20.29 4.36 -20.88
CA LYS A 276 -19.68 4.12 -19.56
C LYS A 276 -18.25 4.62 -19.48
N GLY A 277 -17.46 4.40 -20.53
CA GLY A 277 -16.04 4.74 -20.55
C GLY A 277 -15.77 6.23 -20.57
N VAL A 278 -16.35 6.97 -21.52
CA VAL A 278 -16.07 8.40 -21.67
C VAL A 278 -16.36 9.18 -20.38
N PRO A 279 -17.50 8.98 -19.66
CA PRO A 279 -17.71 9.64 -18.37
C PRO A 279 -16.64 9.32 -17.32
N VAL A 280 -16.21 8.06 -17.21
CA VAL A 280 -15.19 7.63 -16.23
C VAL A 280 -13.83 8.26 -16.54
N TYR A 281 -13.42 8.29 -17.81
CA TYR A 281 -12.15 8.87 -18.22
C TYR A 281 -12.17 10.41 -18.24
N ASN A 282 -13.33 11.02 -18.42
CA ASN A 282 -13.51 12.48 -18.39
C ASN A 282 -13.72 13.06 -16.98
N LYS A 283 -14.06 12.23 -15.98
CA LYS A 283 -14.08 12.64 -14.55
C LYS A 283 -12.72 13.17 -14.05
N LYS A 284 -11.65 13.12 -14.85
CA LYS A 284 -10.35 13.76 -14.60
C LYS A 284 -10.38 15.30 -14.51
N GLY A 285 -11.51 15.96 -14.70
CA GLY A 285 -11.55 17.40 -15.01
C GLY A 285 -12.36 18.36 -14.11
N ASN A 286 -13.00 17.91 -13.02
CA ASN A 286 -13.76 18.82 -12.13
C ASN A 286 -13.35 18.70 -10.66
#